data_AF-A0AAJ2FRW3-F1
#
_entry.id   AF-A0AAJ2FRW3-F1
#
_cell.length_a   1.000
_cell.length_b   1.000
_cell.length_c   1.000
_cell.angle_alpha   90.00
_cell.angle_beta   90.00
_cell.angle_gamma   90.00
#
_symmetry.space_group_name_H-M   'P 1'
#
loop_
_entity.id
_entity.type
_entity.pdbx_description
1 polymer ?
#
loop_
_entity_poly.entity_id
_entity_poly.type
_entity_poly.pdbx_seq_one_letter_code
_entity_poly.pdbx_strand_id
1 'polypeptide(L)'
;MTKSRSANGVKVKFSYNYGEPGFQVLENTTAHDTYKEVSQVEYVAYGTARAPTSNNSVKAPAASASNQQNCIQAWIGAYREEAGAQAEVNSEQLDEWADWCKAGKTL
;
A
#
# COMPACT_ATOMS: atom_id res chain seq x y z
N MET A 1 5.37 -0.96 19.32
CA MET A 1 4.49 -2.16 19.32
C MET A 1 4.68 -2.91 18.01
N THR A 2 4.84 -4.23 18.04
CA THR A 2 5.15 -5.03 16.83
C THR A 2 4.11 -6.12 16.64
N LYS A 3 3.56 -6.24 15.43
CA LYS A 3 2.55 -7.24 15.06
C LYS A 3 2.99 -7.99 13.81
N SER A 4 3.07 -9.30 13.92
CA SER A 4 3.40 -10.17 12.79
C SER A 4 2.16 -10.93 12.33
N ARG A 5 2.04 -11.12 11.01
CA ARG A 5 0.98 -11.92 10.38
C ARG A 5 1.61 -12.81 9.32
N SER A 6 1.09 -14.01 9.15
CA SER A 6 1.40 -14.87 8.01
C SER A 6 0.17 -14.98 7.12
N ALA A 7 0.33 -14.71 5.83
CA ALA A 7 -0.74 -14.84 4.83
C ALA A 7 -0.18 -15.60 3.62
N ASN A 8 -0.84 -16.71 3.26
CA ASN A 8 -0.44 -17.56 2.13
C ASN A 8 1.06 -17.94 2.11
N GLY A 9 1.64 -18.26 3.27
CA GLY A 9 3.06 -18.65 3.39
C GLY A 9 4.06 -17.49 3.43
N VAL A 10 3.61 -16.25 3.22
CA VAL A 10 4.45 -15.05 3.37
C VAL A 10 4.25 -14.48 4.78
N LYS A 11 5.35 -14.33 5.53
CA LYS A 11 5.32 -13.61 6.82
C LYS A 11 5.50 -12.12 6.56
N VAL A 12 4.64 -11.31 7.16
CA VAL A 12 4.71 -9.85 7.15
C VAL A 12 4.74 -9.33 8.59
N LYS A 13 5.45 -8.24 8.82
CA LYS A 13 5.64 -7.64 10.14
C LYS A 13 5.37 -6.14 10.08
N PHE A 14 4.52 -5.68 10.98
CA PHE A 14 4.23 -4.28 11.21
C PHE A 14 4.89 -3.87 12.53
N SER A 15 5.59 -2.74 12.53
CA SER A 15 6.16 -2.14 13.73
C SER A 15 5.76 -0.68 13.82
N TYR A 16 5.32 -0.26 15.00
CA TYR A 16 5.06 1.14 15.31
C TYR A 16 6.06 1.60 16.37
N ASN A 17 7.02 2.43 15.98
CA ASN A 17 8.08 2.98 16.84
C ASN A 17 8.13 4.50 16.67
N TYR A 18 8.11 5.25 17.77
CA TYR A 18 8.27 6.71 17.78
C TYR A 18 7.36 7.50 16.81
N GLY A 19 6.14 7.01 16.57
CA GLY A 19 5.17 7.65 15.66
C GLY A 19 5.33 7.25 14.19
N GLU A 20 6.40 6.54 13.83
CA GLU A 20 6.64 6.11 12.45
C GLU A 20 6.22 4.63 12.25
N PRO A 21 5.33 4.35 11.28
CA PRO A 21 4.96 2.99 10.92
C PRO A 21 6.01 2.36 9.99
N GLY A 22 6.64 1.28 10.47
CA GLY A 22 7.50 0.42 9.66
C GLY A 22 6.75 -0.80 9.16
N PHE A 23 6.88 -1.11 7.88
CA PHE A 23 6.27 -2.28 7.25
C PHE A 23 7.36 -3.19 6.69
N GLN A 24 7.36 -4.46 7.09
CA GLN A 24 8.39 -5.40 6.65
C GLN A 24 7.77 -6.69 6.08
N VAL A 25 8.41 -7.25 5.06
CA VAL A 25 8.02 -8.51 4.39
C VAL A 25 9.19 -9.48 4.45
N LEU A 26 8.89 -10.76 4.69
CA LEU A 26 9.88 -11.83 4.70
C LEU A 26 10.44 -12.04 3.29
N GLU A 27 11.75 -11.86 3.14
CA GLU A 27 12.47 -11.99 1.88
C GLU A 27 13.08 -13.39 1.71
N ASN A 28 13.65 -13.94 2.80
CA ASN A 28 14.37 -15.22 2.74
C ASN A 28 14.25 -16.02 4.06
N THR A 29 14.30 -17.35 3.95
CA THR A 29 14.12 -18.31 5.06
C THR A 29 15.24 -19.34 5.18
N THR A 30 16.34 -19.26 4.43
CA THR A 30 17.34 -20.34 4.31
C THR A 30 18.08 -20.67 5.62
N ALA A 31 18.05 -19.79 6.64
CA ALA A 31 18.58 -20.09 7.98
C ALA A 31 17.98 -19.20 9.09
N HIS A 32 17.68 -17.95 8.75
CA HIS A 32 16.96 -17.00 9.60
C HIS A 32 15.89 -16.28 8.78
N ASP A 33 14.77 -15.95 9.41
CA ASP A 33 13.74 -15.12 8.79
C ASP A 33 14.31 -13.70 8.57
N THR A 34 14.70 -13.38 7.33
CA THR A 34 15.17 -12.03 6.96
C THR A 34 13.99 -11.22 6.44
N TYR A 35 13.77 -10.05 7.03
CA TYR A 35 12.70 -9.14 6.67
C TYR A 35 13.26 -7.89 5.99
N LYS A 36 12.64 -7.49 4.88
CA LYS A 36 12.92 -6.24 4.16
C LYS A 36 11.86 -5.20 4.49
N GLU A 37 12.27 -3.96 4.76
CA GLU A 37 11.32 -2.82 4.84
C GLU A 37 10.76 -2.47 3.47
N VAL A 38 9.44 -2.29 3.42
CA VAL A 38 8.67 -2.01 2.23
C VAL A 38 7.67 -0.89 2.51
N SER A 39 7.07 -0.34 1.46
CA SER A 39 5.97 0.61 1.61
C SER A 39 4.70 -0.05 2.18
N GLN A 40 3.78 0.75 2.72
CA GLN A 40 2.47 0.25 3.20
C GLN A 40 1.70 -0.50 2.10
N VAL A 41 1.75 0.01 0.86
CA VAL A 41 1.05 -0.60 -0.27
C VAL A 41 1.64 -1.97 -0.63
N GLU A 42 2.96 -2.12 -0.58
CA GLU A 42 3.62 -3.42 -0.75
C GLU A 42 3.25 -4.37 0.40
N TYR A 43 3.28 -3.90 1.64
CA TYR A 43 2.91 -4.70 2.81
C TYR A 43 1.48 -5.26 2.72
N VAL A 44 0.52 -4.43 2.30
CA VAL A 44 -0.87 -4.85 2.08
C VAL A 44 -0.95 -5.81 0.88
N ALA A 45 -0.20 -5.55 -0.19
CA ALA A 45 -0.12 -6.46 -1.34
C ALA A 45 0.39 -7.85 -0.92
N TYR A 46 1.45 -7.95 -0.13
CA TYR A 46 1.96 -9.23 0.39
C TYR A 46 1.01 -9.90 1.39
N GLY A 47 0.32 -9.12 2.23
CA GLY A 47 -0.68 -9.62 3.17
C GLY A 47 -1.99 -10.12 2.51
N THR A 48 -2.20 -9.78 1.24
CA THR A 48 -3.36 -10.19 0.42
C THR A 48 -2.98 -11.13 -0.72
N ALA A 49 -1.71 -11.18 -1.11
CA ALA A 49 -1.20 -12.03 -2.17
C ALA A 49 -1.38 -13.51 -1.81
N ARG A 50 -2.01 -14.27 -2.71
CA ARG A 50 -1.79 -15.71 -2.80
C ARG A 50 -0.29 -15.90 -3.06
N ALA A 51 0.33 -16.90 -2.41
CA ALA A 51 1.75 -17.19 -2.51
C ALA A 51 2.25 -16.96 -3.94
N PRO A 52 3.34 -16.20 -4.17
CA PRO A 52 3.95 -16.21 -5.48
C PRO A 52 4.54 -17.60 -5.66
N THR A 53 3.80 -18.47 -6.36
CA THR A 53 4.42 -19.62 -7.00
C THR A 53 5.46 -19.03 -7.93
N SER A 54 6.72 -19.35 -7.64
CA SER A 54 7.86 -18.95 -8.44
C SER A 54 7.58 -19.17 -9.93
N ASN A 55 8.00 -18.17 -10.70
CA ASN A 55 8.15 -18.12 -12.14
C ASN A 55 6.91 -17.83 -13.00
N ASN A 56 7.13 -16.77 -13.77
CA ASN A 56 6.54 -16.39 -15.04
C ASN A 56 5.18 -15.68 -15.01
N SER A 57 5.26 -14.36 -15.24
CA SER A 57 4.32 -13.53 -15.99
C SER A 57 2.86 -13.97 -15.95
N VAL A 58 2.14 -13.54 -14.92
CA VAL A 58 0.68 -13.46 -14.97
C VAL A 58 0.28 -12.02 -14.71
N LYS A 59 0.04 -11.33 -15.83
CA LYS A 59 -0.69 -10.08 -15.93
C LYS A 59 -2.00 -10.17 -15.12
N ALA A 60 -2.01 -9.53 -13.95
CA ALA A 60 -3.09 -8.79 -13.27
C ALA A 60 -4.47 -9.49 -13.08
N PRO A 61 -5.16 -9.18 -11.96
CA PRO A 61 -5.82 -7.86 -11.91
C PRO A 61 -5.27 -6.99 -10.78
N ALA A 62 -4.01 -6.54 -10.90
CA ALA A 62 -3.46 -5.39 -10.19
C ALA A 62 -4.06 -4.04 -10.67
N ALA A 63 -4.93 -4.07 -11.70
CA ALA A 63 -5.49 -2.88 -12.32
C ALA A 63 -6.43 -2.09 -11.39
N SER A 64 -7.20 -2.75 -10.53
CA SER A 64 -8.26 -2.10 -9.74
C SER A 64 -7.74 -1.35 -8.51
N ALA A 65 -6.82 -1.96 -7.76
CA ALA A 65 -6.18 -1.32 -6.61
C ALA A 65 -5.21 -0.20 -7.05
N SER A 66 -4.51 -0.42 -8.17
CA SER A 66 -3.68 0.63 -8.78
C SER A 66 -4.54 1.77 -9.30
N ASN A 67 -5.71 1.51 -9.90
CA ASN A 67 -6.63 2.57 -10.34
C ASN A 67 -7.16 3.43 -9.19
N GLN A 68 -7.51 2.81 -8.07
CA GLN A 68 -8.04 3.57 -6.93
C GLN A 68 -6.96 4.47 -6.33
N GLN A 69 -5.73 3.96 -6.17
CA GLN A 69 -4.62 4.77 -5.68
C GLN A 69 -4.27 5.91 -6.66
N ASN A 70 -4.20 5.63 -7.97
CA ASN A 70 -3.94 6.65 -8.99
C ASN A 70 -5.04 7.72 -9.03
N CYS A 71 -6.30 7.34 -8.86
CA CYS A 71 -7.41 8.28 -8.81
C CYS A 71 -7.29 9.24 -7.60
N ILE A 72 -6.97 8.71 -6.41
CA ILE A 72 -6.76 9.55 -5.22
C ILE A 72 -5.54 10.47 -5.40
N GLN A 73 -4.45 9.97 -6.02
CA GLN A 73 -3.27 10.81 -6.31
C GLN A 73 -3.57 11.94 -7.29
N ALA A 74 -4.47 11.74 -8.26
CA ALA A 74 -4.91 12.82 -9.14
C ALA A 74 -5.58 13.94 -8.33
N TRP A 75 -6.51 13.60 -7.43
CA TRP A 75 -7.19 14.57 -6.55
C TRP A 75 -6.23 15.32 -5.63
N ILE A 76 -5.24 14.63 -5.06
CA ILE A 76 -4.15 15.26 -4.29
C ILE A 76 -3.37 16.25 -5.15
N GLY A 77 -3.04 15.85 -6.37
CA GLY A 77 -2.33 16.69 -7.34
C GLY A 77 -3.09 17.97 -7.61
N ALA A 78 -4.34 17.87 -8.05
CA ALA A 78 -5.17 19.03 -8.37
C ALA A 78 -5.39 19.95 -7.17
N TYR A 79 -5.62 19.40 -5.98
CA TYR A 79 -5.72 20.20 -4.76
C TYR A 79 -4.42 20.98 -4.49
N ARG A 80 -3.25 20.35 -4.68
CA ARG A 80 -1.95 21.00 -4.48
C ARG A 80 -1.56 21.97 -5.60
N GLU A 81 -2.11 21.84 -6.80
CA GLU A 81 -1.95 22.88 -7.84
C GLU A 81 -2.66 24.17 -7.43
N GLU A 82 -3.84 24.06 -6.81
CA GLU A 82 -4.63 25.21 -6.37
C GLU A 82 -4.21 25.76 -5.00
N ALA A 83 -3.99 24.88 -4.02
CA ALA A 83 -3.68 25.25 -2.63
C ALA A 83 -2.18 25.39 -2.35
N GLY A 84 -1.32 24.96 -3.29
CA GLY A 84 0.13 24.97 -3.18
C GLY A 84 0.74 23.58 -2.99
N ALA A 85 1.94 23.37 -3.55
CA ALA A 85 2.60 22.06 -3.62
C ALA A 85 2.83 21.38 -2.26
N GLN A 86 2.90 22.17 -1.19
CA GLN A 86 3.09 21.72 0.19
C GLN A 86 1.80 21.73 1.02
N ALA A 87 0.65 21.98 0.39
CA ALA A 87 -0.63 21.96 1.09
C ALA A 87 -0.87 20.59 1.73
N GLU A 88 -1.17 20.64 3.03
CA GLU A 88 -1.48 19.45 3.81
C GLU A 88 -2.81 18.88 3.34
N VAL A 89 -2.84 17.56 3.22
CA VAL A 89 -4.04 16.80 2.88
C VAL A 89 -4.44 16.05 4.15
N ASN A 90 -5.64 16.31 4.63
CA ASN A 90 -6.15 15.65 5.82
C ASN A 90 -6.86 14.33 5.49
N SER A 91 -7.17 13.54 6.53
CA SER A 91 -7.82 12.25 6.37
C SER A 91 -9.25 12.33 5.82
N GLU A 92 -9.99 13.41 6.11
CA GLU A 92 -11.35 13.61 5.61
C GLU A 92 -11.35 13.80 4.09
N GLN A 93 -10.44 14.62 3.55
CA GLN A 93 -10.26 14.81 2.12
C GLN A 93 -9.91 13.50 1.40
N LEU A 94 -9.04 12.69 2.00
CA LEU A 94 -8.68 11.38 1.45
C LEU A 94 -9.87 10.42 1.40
N ASP A 95 -10.72 10.43 2.43
CA ASP A 95 -11.92 9.60 2.49
C ASP A 95 -12.94 10.04 1.43
N GLU A 96 -13.16 11.35 1.29
CA GLU A 96 -14.05 11.92 0.27
C GLU A 96 -13.58 11.57 -1.15
N TRP A 97 -12.29 11.75 -1.45
CA TRP A 97 -11.74 11.40 -2.76
C TRP A 97 -11.76 9.89 -3.00
N ALA A 98 -11.56 9.07 -1.98
CA ALA A 98 -11.68 7.63 -2.10
C ALA A 98 -13.12 7.24 -2.48
N ASP A 99 -14.14 7.88 -1.92
CA ASP A 99 -15.54 7.65 -2.29
C ASP A 99 -15.88 8.16 -3.68
N TRP A 100 -15.34 9.31 -4.11
CA TRP A 100 -15.47 9.77 -5.49
C TRP A 100 -14.84 8.79 -6.48
N CYS A 101 -13.66 8.26 -6.17
CA CYS A 101 -13.00 7.26 -7.00
C CYS A 101 -13.82 5.95 -7.07
N LYS A 102 -14.46 5.52 -5.97
CA LYS A 102 -15.39 4.38 -5.97
C LYS A 102 -16.62 4.66 -6.83
N ALA A 103 -17.11 5.91 -6.83
CA ALA A 103 -18.21 6.37 -7.67
C ALA A 103 -17.82 6.58 -9.15
N GLY A 104 -16.56 6.34 -9.52
CA GLY A 104 -16.06 6.51 -10.87
C GLY A 104 -15.79 7.96 -11.29
N LYS A 105 -15.78 8.90 -10.33
CA LYS A 105 -15.31 10.25 -10.60
C LYS A 105 -13.80 10.24 -10.81
N THR A 106 -13.40 10.88 -11.89
CA THR A 106 -12.02 11.32 -12.12
C THR A 106 -12.00 12.84 -12.07
N LEU A 107 -10.79 13.40 -11.97
CA LEU A 107 -10.57 14.79 -12.35
C LEU A 107 -10.94 15.03 -13.82
#